data_AF-A0A5Q0BKP2-F1
#
_entry.id   AF-A0A5Q0BKP2-F1
#
_cell.length_a   1.000
_cell.length_b   1.000
_cell.length_c   1.000
_cell.angle_alpha   90.00
_cell.angle_beta   90.00
_cell.angle_gamma   90.00
#
_symmetry.space_group_name_H-M   'P 1'
#
loop_
_entity.id
_entity.type
_entity.pdbx_description
1 polymer ?
#
loop_
_entity_poly.entity_id
_entity_poly.type
_entity_poly.pdbx_seq_one_letter_code
_entity_poly.pdbx_strand_id
1 'polypeptide(L)' 'MDINKAKTLLTDADRDGSVKIHAGVWLLSQAAIVSEQQGWSEFDASYNKDFTTAPYWIVSDNGNEPVGVANANELQEVIR' A
#
# COMPACT_ATOMS: atom_id res chain seq x y z
N MET A 1 -4.80 5.29 -14.59
CA MET A 1 -4.27 3.91 -14.74
C MET A 1 -5.29 2.98 -15.40
N ASP A 2 -4.88 1.94 -16.14
CA ASP A 2 -5.76 0.88 -16.69
C ASP A 2 -6.04 -0.23 -15.65
N ILE A 3 -7.22 -0.85 -15.68
CA ILE A 3 -7.65 -1.88 -14.72
C ILE A 3 -6.80 -3.15 -14.76
N ASN A 4 -6.28 -3.54 -15.93
CA ASN A 4 -5.40 -4.71 -16.04
C ASN A 4 -4.07 -4.44 -15.36
N LYS A 5 -3.54 -3.22 -15.49
CA LYS A 5 -2.34 -2.79 -14.76
C LYS A 5 -2.58 -2.82 -13.25
N ALA A 6 -3.74 -2.35 -12.79
CA ALA A 6 -4.11 -2.40 -11.37
C ALA A 6 -4.12 -3.85 -10.85
N LYS A 7 -4.72 -4.79 -11.58
CA LYS A 7 -4.72 -6.22 -11.24
C LYS A 7 -3.31 -6.80 -11.16
N THR A 8 -2.44 -6.48 -12.12
CA THR A 8 -1.04 -6.91 -12.10
C THR A 8 -0.33 -6.41 -10.86
N LEU A 9 -0.50 -5.14 -10.48
CA LEU A 9 0.09 -4.58 -9.27
C LEU A 9 -0.38 -5.31 -8.00
N LEU A 10 -1.67 -5.63 -7.89
CA LEU A 10 -2.18 -6.42 -6.75
C LEU A 10 -1.51 -7.81 -6.69
N THR A 11 -1.42 -8.50 -7.83
CA THR A 11 -0.76 -9.82 -7.91
C THR A 11 0.72 -9.75 -7.56
N ASP A 12 1.42 -8.71 -8.01
CA ASP A 12 2.83 -8.49 -7.67
C ASP A 12 2.98 -8.17 -6.18
N ALA A 13 2.10 -7.35 -5.59
CA ALA A 13 2.11 -7.09 -4.15
C ALA A 13 1.82 -8.34 -3.32
N ASP A 14 0.94 -9.23 -3.76
CA ASP A 14 0.70 -10.52 -3.10
C ASP A 14 1.93 -11.43 -3.15
N ARG A 15 2.64 -11.44 -4.28
CA ARG A 15 3.82 -12.30 -4.48
C ARG A 15 5.06 -11.76 -3.76
N ASP A 16 5.32 -10.47 -3.89
CA ASP A 16 6.59 -9.83 -3.55
C ASP A 16 6.47 -8.97 -2.27
N GLY A 17 5.27 -8.84 -1.70
CA GLY A 17 4.97 -8.03 -0.51
C GLY A 17 4.85 -6.54 -0.81
N SER A 18 5.65 -6.01 -1.74
CA SER A 18 5.59 -4.62 -2.18
C SER A 18 5.84 -4.49 -3.68
N VAL A 19 5.18 -3.52 -4.31
CA VAL A 19 5.41 -3.16 -5.70
C VAL A 19 5.40 -1.64 -5.88
N LYS A 20 6.36 -1.15 -6.66
CA LYS A 20 6.45 0.28 -6.98
C LYS A 20 5.40 0.65 -8.02
N ILE A 21 4.55 1.62 -7.70
CA ILE A 21 3.57 2.18 -8.64
C ILE A 21 4.25 3.25 -9.51
N HIS A 22 4.90 4.21 -8.85
CA HIS A 22 5.74 5.25 -9.48
C HIS A 22 6.77 5.79 -8.48
N ALA A 23 7.53 6.81 -8.85
CA ALA A 23 8.53 7.41 -7.96
C ALA A 23 7.88 7.85 -6.64
N GLY A 24 8.39 7.34 -5.52
CA GLY A 24 7.94 7.65 -4.17
C GLY A 24 6.55 7.14 -3.78
N VAL A 25 5.94 6.26 -4.58
CA VAL A 25 4.63 5.65 -4.26
C VAL A 25 4.66 4.15 -4.50
N TRP A 26 4.30 3.41 -3.44
CA TRP A 26 4.37 1.96 -3.37
C TRP A 26 3.03 1.38 -2.95
N LEU A 27 2.75 0.18 -3.43
CA LEU A 27 1.65 -0.65 -2.99
C LEU A 27 2.23 -1.80 -2.18
N LEU A 28 1.78 -1.96 -0.94
CA LEU A 28 2.16 -3.06 -0.06
C LEU A 28 0.97 -3.99 0.17
N SER A 29 1.23 -5.27 0.31
CA SER A 29 0.24 -6.18 0.90
C SER A 29 0.06 -5.90 2.38
N GLN A 30 -1.08 -6.32 2.95
CA GLN A 30 -1.36 -6.21 4.38
C GLN A 30 -0.22 -6.80 5.23
N ALA A 31 0.26 -7.99 4.86
CA ALA A 31 1.32 -8.66 5.61
C ALA A 31 2.63 -7.85 5.58
N ALA A 32 2.97 -7.27 4.43
CA ALA A 32 4.18 -6.46 4.29
C ALA A 32 4.12 -5.20 5.15
N ILE A 33 3.05 -4.40 5.08
CA ILE A 33 2.96 -3.16 5.85
C ILE A 33 2.87 -3.40 7.36
N VAL A 34 2.18 -4.47 7.79
CA VAL A 34 2.15 -4.87 9.21
C VAL A 34 3.54 -5.29 9.68
N SER A 35 4.31 -5.99 8.85
CA SER A 35 5.69 -6.33 9.15
C SER A 35 6.60 -5.10 9.19
N GLU A 36 6.43 -4.15 8.27
CA GLU A 36 7.22 -2.92 8.24
C GLU A 36 6.92 -2.02 9.45
N GLN A 37 5.66 -1.92 9.87
CA GLN A 37 5.22 -1.12 11.02
C GLN A 37 5.96 -1.48 12.31
N GLN A 38 6.41 -2.74 12.46
CA GLN A 38 7.20 -3.18 13.62
C GLN A 38 8.55 -2.45 13.73
N GLY A 39 9.06 -1.91 12.61
CA GLY A 39 10.29 -1.12 12.57
C GLY A 39 10.07 0.39 12.66
N TRP A 40 8.83 0.87 12.74
CA TRP A 40 8.52 2.29 12.78
C TRP A 40 8.76 2.88 14.18
N SER A 41 9.09 4.16 14.22
CA SER A 41 9.24 4.91 15.45
C SER A 41 7.88 5.25 16.04
N GLU A 42 7.78 5.36 17.36
CA GLU A 42 6.59 5.87 18.04
C GLU A 42 6.19 7.30 17.61
N PHE A 43 7.13 8.04 17.00
CA PHE A 43 6.89 9.37 16.45
C PHE A 43 6.33 9.36 15.02
N ASP A 44 6.28 8.21 14.36
CA ASP A 44 5.64 8.08 13.06
C ASP A 44 4.12 8.20 13.21
N ALA A 45 3.50 9.07 12.41
CA ALA A 45 2.05 9.34 12.50
C ALA A 45 1.19 8.08 12.33
N SER A 46 1.71 7.07 11.62
CA SER A 46 1.03 5.79 11.37
C SER A 46 1.52 4.65 12.26
N TYR A 47 2.33 4.91 13.30
CA TYR A 47 2.86 3.89 14.21
C TYR A 47 1.77 3.02 14.86
N ASN A 48 0.62 3.62 15.22
CA ASN A 48 -0.52 2.91 15.83
C ASN A 48 -1.68 2.65 14.85
N LYS A 49 -1.47 2.83 13.54
CA LYS A 49 -2.53 2.64 12.54
C LYS A 49 -2.85 1.15 12.38
N ASP A 50 -4.12 0.79 12.34
CA ASP A 50 -4.53 -0.59 12.11
C ASP A 50 -4.52 -0.93 10.61
N PHE A 51 -3.44 -1.57 10.17
CA PHE A 51 -3.26 -2.01 8.79
C PHE A 51 -4.00 -3.31 8.44
N THR A 52 -4.66 -3.98 9.39
CA THR A 52 -5.42 -5.21 9.12
C THR A 52 -6.76 -4.96 8.44
N THR A 53 -7.17 -3.70 8.34
CA THR A 53 -8.48 -3.27 7.81
C THR A 53 -8.60 -3.31 6.29
N ALA A 54 -7.49 -3.41 5.56
CA ALA A 54 -7.46 -3.53 4.11
C ALA A 54 -6.41 -4.57 3.66
N PRO A 55 -6.63 -5.27 2.54
CA PRO A 55 -5.69 -6.26 2.02
C PRO A 55 -4.43 -5.62 1.40
N TYR A 56 -4.51 -4.36 0.96
CA TYR A 56 -3.38 -3.63 0.41
C TYR A 56 -3.38 -2.17 0.88
N TRP A 57 -2.19 -1.57 0.86
CA TRP A 57 -1.96 -0.21 1.32
C TRP A 57 -1.05 0.54 0.36
N ILE A 58 -1.47 1.74 -0.04
CA ILE A 58 -0.64 2.67 -0.79
C ILE A 58 0.11 3.52 0.21
N VAL A 59 1.44 3.52 0.12
CA VAL A 59 2.33 4.35 0.95
C VAL A 59 3.14 5.28 0.07
N SER A 60 3.52 6.44 0.61
CA SER A 60 4.31 7.41 -0.13
C SER A 60 5.37 8.12 0.72
N ASP A 61 6.50 8.42 0.09
CA ASP A 61 7.67 9.02 0.75
C ASP A 61 7.46 10.49 1.15
N ASN A 62 6.35 11.10 0.72
CA ASN A 62 6.03 12.51 0.98
C ASN A 62 5.35 12.75 2.35
N GLY A 63 5.23 11.72 3.19
CA GLY A 63 4.61 11.82 4.51
C GLY A 63 3.08 11.82 4.50
N ASN A 64 2.43 11.54 3.37
CA ASN A 64 0.99 11.30 3.36
C ASN A 64 0.66 10.02 4.12
N GLU A 65 -0.52 10.00 4.74
CA GLU A 65 -1.00 8.79 5.40
C GLU A 65 -1.20 7.65 4.39
N PRO A 66 -0.90 6.40 4.78
CA PRO A 66 -1.21 5.25 3.97
C PRO A 66 -2.72 5.12 3.69
N VAL A 67 -3.04 4.75 2.44
CA VAL A 67 -4.42 4.58 1.97
C VAL A 67 -4.70 3.10 1.73
N GLY A 68 -5.68 2.55 2.45
CA GLY A 68 -6.12 1.17 2.26
C GLY A 68 -6.92 1.01 0.97
N VAL A 69 -6.69 -0.08 0.25
CA VAL A 69 -7.44 -0.44 -0.97
C VAL A 69 -7.82 -1.92 -0.93
N ALA A 70 -9.07 -2.23 -1.28
CA ALA A 70 -9.62 -3.57 -1.21
C ALA A 70 -9.49 -4.36 -2.53
N ASN A 71 -9.41 -3.67 -3.67
CA ASN A 71 -9.46 -4.29 -4.99
C ASN A 71 -8.90 -3.38 -6.09
N ALA A 72 -8.83 -3.91 -7.31
CA ALA A 72 -8.23 -3.23 -8.44
C ALA A 72 -9.01 -1.98 -8.90
N ASN A 73 -10.33 -1.92 -8.67
CA ASN A 73 -11.12 -0.74 -9.03
C ASN A 73 -10.78 0.43 -8.09
N GLU A 74 -10.75 0.20 -6.78
CA GLU A 74 -10.33 1.21 -5.80
C GLU A 74 -8.90 1.67 -6.05
N LEU A 75 -7.98 0.73 -6.29
CA LEU A 75 -6.60 1.06 -6.63
C LEU A 75 -6.51 1.98 -7.87
N GLN A 76 -7.35 1.71 -8.88
CA GLN A 76 -7.42 2.54 -10.07
C GLN A 76 -7.96 3.94 -9.77
N GLU A 77 -8.91 4.09 -8.84
CA GLU A 77 -9.49 5.37 -8.45
C GLU A 77 -8.51 6.23 -7.65
N VAL A 78 -7.73 5.62 -6.76
CA VAL A 78 -6.76 6.34 -5.92
C VAL A 78 -5.55 6.85 -6.72
N ILE A 79 -5.09 6.10 -7.73
CA ILE A 79 -3.88 6.43 -8.54
C ILE A 79 -4.25 7.16 -9.85
N ARG A 80 -5.42 7.80 -9.91
CA ARG A 80 -5.85 8.55 -11.10
C ARG A 80 -5.20 9.92 -11.23
#